data_AF-A0AAW6EZH1-F1
#
_entry.id   AF-A0AAW6EZH1-F1
#
_cell.length_a   1.000
_cell.length_b   1.000
_cell.length_c   1.000
_cell.angle_alpha   90.00
_cell.angle_beta   90.00
_cell.angle_gamma   90.00
#
_symmetry.space_group_name_H-M   'P 1'
#
loop_
_entity.id
_entity.type
_entity.pdbx_description
1 polymer ?
#
loop_
_entity_poly.entity_id
_entity_poly.type
_entity_poly.pdbx_seq_one_letter_code
_entity_poly.pdbx_strand_id
1 'polypeptide(L)' 'MEKYYNLLGLHLNDVLDTFKDKNIKYTIEEIKGKKDQEALIVPKVIKISETSEGVKILVTYFSDSLK' A
#
# COMPACT_ATOMS: atom_id res chain seq x y z
N MET A 1 -5.63 18.27 3.00
CA MET A 1 -5.72 16.79 3.04
C MET A 1 -4.89 16.22 1.90
N GLU A 2 -3.55 16.28 1.97
CA GLU A 2 -2.69 15.95 0.81
C GLU A 2 -1.43 15.13 1.19
N LYS A 3 -1.21 14.87 2.47
CA LYS A 3 0.08 14.45 3.03
C LYS A 3 0.67 13.16 2.45
N TYR A 4 -0.16 12.27 1.92
CA TYR A 4 0.26 10.96 1.39
C TYR A 4 -0.27 10.65 -0.01
N TYR A 5 -0.84 11.63 -0.73
CA TYR A 5 -1.40 11.40 -2.06
C TYR A 5 -0.34 10.94 -3.07
N ASN A 6 0.88 11.45 -2.93
CA ASN A 6 2.04 11.06 -3.72
C ASN A 6 2.50 9.60 -3.49
N LEU A 7 2.00 8.94 -2.45
CA LEU A 7 2.33 7.56 -2.12
C LEU A 7 1.26 6.57 -2.60
N LEU A 8 0.13 7.06 -3.11
CA LEU A 8 -0.92 6.21 -3.67
C LEU A 8 -0.50 5.69 -5.04
N GLY A 9 -0.83 4.43 -5.32
CA GLY A 9 -0.47 3.74 -6.55
C GLY A 9 0.97 3.23 -6.63
N LEU A 10 1.82 3.64 -5.67
CA LEU A 10 3.18 3.12 -5.55
C LEU A 10 3.19 1.67 -5.05
N HIS A 11 4.30 0.99 -5.31
CA HIS A 11 4.53 -0.34 -4.77
C HIS A 11 4.65 -0.26 -3.24
N LEU A 12 4.14 -1.28 -2.54
CA LEU A 12 4.14 -1.30 -1.08
C LEU A 12 5.53 -1.01 -0.50
N ASN A 13 6.57 -1.67 -1.01
CA ASN A 13 7.94 -1.50 -0.50
C ASN A 13 8.42 -0.03 -0.54
N ASP A 14 8.16 0.71 -1.61
CA ASP A 14 8.60 2.11 -1.75
C ASP A 14 7.95 3.01 -0.68
N VAL A 15 6.69 2.72 -0.35
CA VAL A 15 5.95 3.44 0.69
C VAL A 15 6.49 3.09 2.09
N LEU A 16 6.81 1.81 2.33
CA LEU A 16 7.37 1.36 3.59
C LEU A 16 8.76 1.98 3.85
N ASP A 17 9.61 2.07 2.83
CA ASP A 17 10.91 2.72 2.94
C ASP A 17 10.75 4.21 3.31
N THR A 18 9.81 4.91 2.67
CA THR A 18 9.49 6.30 3.01
C THR A 18 9.01 6.46 4.46
N PHE A 19 8.24 5.51 4.98
CA PHE A 19 7.70 5.56 6.34
C PHE A 19 8.75 5.21 7.38
N LYS A 20 9.64 4.27 7.06
CA LYS A 20 10.78 3.88 7.89
C LYS A 20 11.76 5.04 8.07
N ASP A 21 12.10 5.73 6.98
CA ASP A 21 12.99 6.90 7.02
C ASP A 21 12.43 8.04 7.89
N LYS A 22 11.10 8.16 7.95
CA LYS A 22 10.40 9.18 8.75
C LYS A 22 10.00 8.70 10.14
N ASN A 23 10.36 7.47 10.50
CA ASN A 23 10.00 6.82 11.78
C ASN A 23 8.48 6.87 12.07
N ILE A 24 7.67 6.71 11.03
CA ILE A 24 6.20 6.73 11.11
C ILE A 24 5.71 5.33 11.49
N LYS A 25 4.90 5.22 12.55
CA LYS A 25 4.21 3.97 12.89
C LYS A 25 3.10 3.69 11.88
N TYR A 26 3.04 2.46 11.39
CA TYR A 26 2.02 2.06 10.43
C TYR A 26 1.48 0.65 10.66
N THR A 27 0.26 0.43 10.16
CA THR A 27 -0.40 -0.88 10.08
C THR A 27 -0.81 -1.12 8.63
N ILE A 28 -0.61 -2.33 8.13
CA ILE A 28 -0.96 -2.73 6.76
C ILE A 28 -2.24 -3.55 6.81
N GLU A 29 -3.22 -3.17 5.99
CA GLU A 29 -4.40 -3.97 5.67
C GLU A 29 -4.37 -4.34 4.19
N GLU A 30 -4.63 -5.62 3.91
CA GLU A 30 -4.64 -6.14 2.56
C GLU A 30 -6.07 -6.48 2.12
N ILE A 31 -6.44 -6.04 0.93
CA ILE A 31 -7.62 -6.52 0.23
C ILE A 31 -7.13 -7.29 -0.99
N LYS A 32 -7.51 -8.57 -1.09
CA LYS A 32 -7.19 -9.41 -2.24
C LYS A 32 -8.46 -9.70 -3.04
N GLY A 33 -8.37 -9.52 -4.36
CA GLY A 33 -9.38 -10.04 -5.28
C GLY A 33 -9.54 -11.55 -5.09
N LYS A 34 -10.75 -12.07 -5.27
CA LYS A 34 -11.00 -13.53 -5.17
C LYS A 34 -10.75 -14.26 -6.50
N LYS A 35 -10.73 -13.52 -7.60
CA LYS A 35 -10.54 -14.04 -8.95
C LYS A 35 -9.07 -13.92 -9.36
N ASP A 36 -8.55 -14.93 -10.05
CA ASP A 36 -7.20 -14.95 -10.64
C ASP A 36 -6.10 -14.60 -9.61
N GLN A 37 -6.24 -15.07 -8.37
CA GLN A 37 -5.34 -14.72 -7.26
C GLN A 37 -3.86 -15.01 -7.55
N GLU A 38 -3.59 -16.08 -8.31
CA GLU A 38 -2.25 -16.48 -8.71
C GLU A 38 -1.58 -15.43 -9.61
N ALA A 39 -2.36 -14.62 -10.34
CA ALA A 39 -1.85 -13.53 -11.15
C ALA A 39 -1.62 -12.25 -10.34
N LEU A 40 -2.31 -12.07 -9.20
CA LEU A 40 -2.26 -10.85 -8.38
C LEU A 40 -1.00 -10.79 -7.49
N ILE A 41 0.15 -10.49 -8.10
CA ILE A 41 1.46 -10.52 -7.44
C ILE A 41 2.05 -9.15 -7.13
N VAL A 42 1.48 -8.06 -7.67
CA VAL A 42 2.04 -6.70 -7.52
C VAL A 42 1.28 -5.92 -6.45
N PRO A 43 1.80 -5.79 -5.20
CA PRO A 43 1.15 -5.04 -4.15
C PRO A 43 1.27 -3.53 -4.38
N LYS A 44 0.15 -2.83 -4.40
CA LYS A 44 0.09 -1.37 -4.51
C LYS A 44 -0.77 -0.76 -3.42
N VAL A 45 -0.35 0.41 -2.95
CA VAL A 45 -1.08 1.18 -1.95
C VAL A 45 -2.24 1.91 -2.61
N ILE A 46 -3.46 1.73 -2.09
CA ILE A 46 -4.68 2.35 -2.63
C ILE A 46 -5.32 3.36 -1.68
N LYS A 47 -4.99 3.29 -0.39
CA LYS A 47 -5.47 4.26 0.60
C LYS A 47 -4.49 4.35 1.76
N ILE A 48 -4.33 5.56 2.28
CA ILE A 48 -3.56 5.83 3.49
C ILE A 48 -4.46 6.69 4.39
N SER A 49 -4.68 6.24 5.63
CA SER A 49 -5.50 6.93 6.63
C SER A 49 -4.71 7.16 7.91
N GLU A 50 -4.81 8.34 8.51
CA GLU A 50 -4.23 8.57 9.84
C GLU A 50 -5.17 8.01 10.92
N THR A 51 -4.59 7.40 11.94
CA THR A 51 -5.28 6.87 13.13
C THR A 51 -4.63 7.45 14.38
N SER A 52 -5.24 7.22 15.55
CA SER A 52 -4.67 7.61 16.84
C SER A 52 -3.32 6.94 17.14
N GLU A 53 -3.00 5.83 16.48
CA GLU A 53 -1.80 5.02 16.74
C GLU A 53 -0.73 5.15 15.64
N GLY A 54 -1.03 5.86 14.55
CA GLY A 54 -0.13 6.02 13.42
C GLY A 54 -0.89 6.13 12.10
N VAL A 55 -0.47 5.33 11.12
CA VAL A 55 -1.00 5.36 9.77
C VAL A 55 -1.49 3.98 9.34
N LYS A 56 -2.71 3.88 8.83
CA LYS A 56 -3.25 2.67 8.22
C LYS A 56 -3.03 2.72 6.71
N ILE A 57 -2.35 1.72 6.18
CA ILE A 57 -2.06 1.56 4.76
C ILE A 57 -2.96 0.44 4.22
N LEU A 58 -3.77 0.76 3.21
CA LEU A 58 -4.57 -0.22 2.50
C LEU A 58 -3.88 -0.61 1.21
N VAL A 59 -3.66 -1.91 1.02
CA VAL A 59 -2.94 -2.49 -0.11
C VAL A 59 -3.88 -3.40 -0.89
N THR A 60 -3.79 -3.36 -2.20
CA THR A 60 -4.37 -4.37 -3.09
C THR A 60 -3.31 -4.92 -4.03
N TYR A 61 -3.60 -6.06 -4.63
CA TYR A 61 -2.69 -6.74 -5.53
C TYR A 61 -3.20 -6.64 -6.96
N PHE A 62 -2.29 -6.33 -7.88
CA PHE A 62 -2.55 -6.24 -9.31
C PHE A 62 -1.80 -7.34 -10.06
N SER A 63 -2.31 -7.68 -11.25
CA SER A 63 -1.61 -8.58 -12.15
C SER A 63 -0.37 -7.92 -12.76
N ASP A 64 0.71 -8.67 -12.79
CA ASP A 64 1.91 -8.30 -13.55
C ASP A 64 1.66 -8.56 -15.04
N SER A 65 0.97 -7.60 -15.67
CA SER A 65 0.48 -7.72 -17.04
C SER A 65 1.57 -7.45 -18.09
N LEU A 66 2.83 -7.27 -17.64
CA LEU A 66 3.99 -6.85 -18.45
C LEU A 66 5.01 -7.98 -18.70
N LYS A 67 4.62 -9.26 -18.51
CA LYS A 67 5.44 -10.41 -18.93
C LYS A 67 5.22 -10.81 -20.38
#